data_AF-A0A3D2SFT8-F1
#
_entry.id   AF-A0A3D2SFT8-F1
#
_cell.length_a   1.000
_cell.length_b   1.000
_cell.length_c   1.000
_cell.angle_alpha   90.00
_cell.angle_beta   90.00
_cell.angle_gamma   90.00
#
_symmetry.space_group_name_H-M   'P 1'
#
loop_
_entity.id
_entity.type
_entity.pdbx_description
1 polymer ?
#
loop_
_entity_poly.entity_id
_entity_poly.type
_entity_poly.pdbx_seq_one_letter_code
_entity_poly.pdbx_strand_id
1 'polypeptide(L)' 'MAQMNFGGVTENVVTREEFPLEKAREVLKDEVIAVIGYGVQGPG' A
#
# COMPACT_ATOMS: atom_id res chain seq x y z
N MET A 1 -8.98 5.19 -7.64
CA MET A 1 -7.76 5.88 -8.09
C MET A 1 -8.13 7.32 -8.35
N ALA A 2 -7.66 8.21 -7.48
CA ALA A 2 -7.80 9.64 -7.66
C ALA A 2 -6.71 10.16 -8.61
N GLN A 3 -7.06 11.11 -9.48
CA GLN A 3 -6.06 11.88 -10.22
C GLN A 3 -5.67 13.10 -9.40
N MET A 4 -4.38 13.25 -9.10
CA MET A 4 -3.86 14.36 -8.29
C MET A 4 -2.76 15.10 -9.04
N ASN A 5 -2.74 16.42 -8.93
CA ASN A 5 -1.72 17.25 -9.57
C ASN A 5 -0.60 17.60 -8.58
N PHE A 6 0.63 17.28 -8.95
CA PHE A 6 1.84 17.62 -8.20
C PHE A 6 2.75 18.49 -9.07
N GLY A 7 2.74 19.80 -8.83
CA GLY A 7 3.60 20.74 -9.55
C GLY A 7 3.38 20.77 -11.07
N GLY A 8 2.15 20.53 -11.53
CA GLY A 8 1.80 20.49 -12.95
C GLY A 8 1.71 19.08 -13.54
N VAL A 9 2.23 18.06 -12.86
CA VAL A 9 2.13 16.65 -13.32
C VAL A 9 0.89 16.01 -12.71
N THR A 10 0.04 15.40 -13.54
CA THR A 10 -1.13 14.66 -13.07
C THR A 10 -0.78 13.18 -12.90
N GLU A 11 -0.93 12.67 -11.68
CA GLU A 11 -0.56 11.31 -11.29
C GLU A 11 -1.80 10.52 -10.85
N ASN A 12 -1.76 9.19 -11.06
CA ASN A 12 -2.77 8.28 -10.53
C ASN A 12 -2.39 7.85 -9.12
N VAL A 13 -3.17 8.27 -8.14
CA VAL A 13 -2.94 8.01 -6.71
C VAL A 13 -4.01 7.07 -6.18
N VAL A 14 -3.58 6.06 -5.41
CA VAL A 14 -4.46 5.20 -4.62
C VAL A 14 -4.41 5.70 -3.18
N THR A 15 -5.56 6.08 -2.64
CA THR A 15 -5.64 6.53 -1.24
C THR A 15 -5.88 5.36 -0.29
N ARG A 16 -5.69 5.60 1.01
CA ARG A 16 -5.95 4.58 2.05
C ARG A 16 -7.43 4.18 2.11
N GLU A 17 -8.34 5.10 1.83
CA GLU A 17 -9.78 4.83 1.77
C GLU A 17 -10.14 3.92 0.58
N GLU A 18 -9.44 4.07 -0.54
CA GLU A 18 -9.65 3.25 -1.75
C GLU A 18 -9.00 1.86 -1.64
N PHE A 19 -7.91 1.76 -0.86
CA PHE A 19 -7.17 0.52 -0.64
C PHE A 19 -6.73 0.38 0.82
N PRO A 20 -7.68 0.02 1.71
CA PRO A 20 -7.39 -0.13 3.13
C PRO A 20 -6.58 -1.40 3.40
N LEU A 21 -6.06 -1.54 4.63
CA LEU A 21 -5.23 -2.68 5.03
C LEU A 21 -6.01 -4.00 4.95
N GLU A 22 -7.29 -3.99 5.27
CA GLU A 22 -8.19 -5.15 5.20
C GLU A 22 -8.29 -5.66 3.76
N LYS A 23 -8.41 -4.75 2.79
CA LYS A 23 -8.41 -5.10 1.37
C LYS A 23 -7.06 -5.64 0.93
N ALA A 24 -5.95 -5.06 1.40
CA ALA A 24 -4.61 -5.59 1.13
C ALA A 24 -4.43 -7.02 1.64
N ARG A 25 -4.95 -7.31 2.84
CA ARG A 25 -4.94 -8.66 3.44
C ARG A 25 -5.81 -9.65 2.65
N GLU A 26 -7.00 -9.24 2.24
CA GLU A 26 -7.88 -10.08 1.42
C GLU A 26 -7.25 -10.41 0.05
N VAL A 27 -6.58 -9.44 -0.57
CA VAL A 27 -5.87 -9.63 -1.85
C VAL A 27 -4.73 -10.64 -1.73
N LEU A 28 -4.05 -10.67 -0.58
CA LEU A 28 -2.89 -11.54 -0.32
C LEU A 28 -3.24 -12.77 0.52
N LYS A 29 -4.53 -13.11 0.67
CA LYS A 29 -4.99 -14.14 1.61
C LYS A 29 -4.45 -15.54 1.33
N ASP A 30 -4.07 -15.80 0.08
CA ASP A 30 -3.56 -17.08 -0.38
C ASP A 30 -2.02 -17.09 -0.49
N GLU A 31 -1.36 -16.01 -0.07
CA GLU A 31 0.08 -15.81 -0.17
C GLU A 31 0.76 -15.83 1.20
N VAL A 32 2.05 -16.20 1.23
CA VAL A 32 2.88 -16.13 2.45
C VAL A 32 3.69 -14.83 2.46
N ILE A 33 3.44 -13.98 3.43
CA ILE A 33 4.23 -12.76 3.66
C ILE A 33 5.31 -13.04 4.69
N ALA A 34 6.57 -13.10 4.25
CA ALA A 34 7.72 -13.24 5.13
C ALA A 34 8.43 -11.90 5.35
N VAL A 35 8.55 -11.48 6.61
CA VAL A 35 9.37 -10.31 6.99
C VAL A 35 10.78 -10.81 7.28
N ILE A 36 11.75 -10.39 6.46
CA ILE A 36 13.14 -10.80 6.59
C ILE A 36 13.97 -9.62 7.11
N GLY A 37 14.42 -9.74 8.36
CA GLY A 37 15.17 -8.69 9.06
C GLY A 37 14.29 -7.82 9.95
N TYR A 38 14.86 -7.36 11.08
CA TYR A 38 14.18 -6.62 12.14
C TYR A 38 14.86 -5.25 12.43
N GLY A 39 15.34 -4.57 11.39
CA GLY A 39 15.73 -3.15 11.50
C GLY A 39 14.49 -2.26 11.68
N VAL A 40 14.59 -0.93 11.67
CA VAL A 40 13.44 -0.04 12.00
C VAL A 40 12.18 -0.21 11.13
N GLN A 41 12.30 -0.78 9.94
CA GLN A 41 11.19 -1.07 9.02
C GLN A 41 10.61 -2.49 9.15
N GLY A 42 11.27 -3.36 9.94
CA GLY A 42 10.89 -4.76 10.12
C GLY A 42 9.80 -4.98 11.18
N PRO A 43 9.86 -4.31 12.35
CA PRO A 43 8.76 -4.30 13.31
C PRO A 43 7.48 -3.76 12.64
N GLY A 44 6.44 -4.59 12.65
CA GLY A 44 5.06 -4.22 12.33
C GLY A 44 4.30 -3.81 13.59
#